data_AF-A0A9X0SM04-F1
#
_entry.id   AF-A0A9X0SM04-F1
#
_cell.length_a   1.000
_cell.length_b   1.000
_cell.length_c   1.000
_cell.angle_alpha   90.00
_cell.angle_beta   90.00
_cell.angle_gamma   90.00
#
_symmetry.space_group_name_H-M   'P 1'
#
loop_
_entity.id
_entity.type
_entity.pdbx_description
1 polymer ?
#
loop_
_entity_poly.entity_id
_entity_poly.type
_entity_poly.pdbx_seq_one_letter_code
_entity_poly.pdbx_strand_id
1 'polypeptide(L)'
;MAIFLSEVTKDQICSLIESEDFKAFHASIRREFDIEDIEYDLLHIDRVNAGDGYVGTSINARVIFERWENIKELILVVEGLMQSINSKFSKVPDIYFERVIELSVKFALVHELVHVQQFKNGKLTEEKMEEMKSIPYEEREIEMEANTIAKEVMGRNNEFDKRIIGLLTSNDSIDNDNLHSILELFGK
;
A
#
# COMPACT_ATOMS: atom_id res chain seq x y z
N MET A 1 4.25 -4.50 32.59
CA MET A 1 3.31 -5.22 31.73
C MET A 1 4.12 -5.71 30.54
N ALA A 2 4.17 -7.02 30.28
CA ALA A 2 4.89 -7.52 29.10
C ALA A 2 4.11 -7.06 27.86
N ILE A 3 4.74 -6.29 26.98
CA ILE A 3 4.16 -5.89 25.71
C ILE A 3 4.30 -7.11 24.81
N PHE A 4 3.19 -7.79 24.53
CA PHE A 4 3.16 -8.78 23.46
C PHE A 4 3.30 -8.04 22.14
N LEU A 5 4.27 -8.46 21.32
CA LEU A 5 4.44 -7.93 19.98
C LEU A 5 3.42 -8.62 19.08
N SER A 6 2.59 -7.84 18.40
CA SER A 6 1.72 -8.36 17.34
C SER A 6 2.55 -8.54 16.07
N GLU A 7 2.30 -9.63 15.37
CA GLU A 7 3.00 -9.96 14.12
C GLU A 7 1.97 -10.37 13.07
N VAL A 8 2.03 -9.76 11.89
CA VAL A 8 1.16 -10.15 10.78
C VAL A 8 1.70 -11.41 10.12
N THR A 9 0.80 -12.34 9.80
CA THR A 9 1.11 -13.57 9.09
C THR A 9 0.75 -13.45 7.60
N LYS A 10 1.41 -14.27 6.78
CA LYS A 10 1.08 -14.42 5.36
C LYS A 10 -0.40 -14.76 5.15
N ASP A 11 -0.92 -15.70 5.93
CA ASP A 11 -2.31 -16.18 5.79
C ASP A 11 -3.33 -15.06 6.04
N GLN A 12 -3.06 -14.16 6.99
CA GLN A 12 -3.90 -12.99 7.23
C GLN A 12 -3.95 -12.06 6.02
N ILE A 13 -2.81 -11.79 5.38
CA ILE A 13 -2.75 -10.93 4.19
C ILE A 13 -3.43 -11.60 3.00
N CYS A 14 -3.12 -12.86 2.71
CA CYS A 14 -3.72 -13.59 1.58
C CYS A 14 -5.23 -13.71 1.76
N SER A 15 -5.71 -14.08 2.96
CA SER A 15 -7.15 -14.18 3.26
C SER A 15 -7.86 -12.84 3.08
N LEU A 16 -7.21 -11.73 3.47
CA LEU A 16 -7.76 -10.39 3.24
C LEU A 16 -7.87 -10.09 1.74
N ILE A 17 -6.81 -10.29 0.95
CA ILE A 17 -6.79 -9.99 -0.49
C ILE A 17 -7.84 -10.84 -1.24
N GLU A 18 -8.05 -12.08 -0.83
CA GLU A 18 -9.01 -13.00 -1.46
C GLU A 18 -10.47 -12.78 -1.03
N SER A 19 -10.68 -11.97 0.02
CA SER A 19 -12.02 -11.69 0.56
C SER A 19 -12.90 -10.89 -0.40
N GLU A 20 -14.21 -11.10 -0.30
CA GLU A 20 -15.20 -10.35 -1.10
C GLU A 20 -15.20 -8.86 -0.74
N ASP A 21 -14.96 -8.50 0.52
CA ASP A 21 -14.87 -7.12 0.96
C ASP A 21 -13.70 -6.38 0.31
N PHE A 22 -12.57 -7.06 0.14
CA PHE A 22 -11.41 -6.49 -0.56
C PHE A 22 -11.68 -6.33 -2.06
N LYS A 23 -12.33 -7.30 -2.71
CA LYS A 23 -12.75 -7.19 -4.12
C LYS A 23 -13.76 -6.06 -4.33
N ALA A 24 -14.73 -5.93 -3.43
CA ALA A 24 -15.71 -4.84 -3.47
C ALA A 24 -15.04 -3.47 -3.29
N PHE A 25 -14.08 -3.38 -2.35
CA PHE A 25 -13.26 -2.19 -2.17
C PHE A 25 -12.45 -1.86 -3.44
N HIS A 26 -11.75 -2.84 -4.02
CA HIS A 26 -11.00 -2.67 -5.27
C HIS A 26 -11.88 -2.12 -6.39
N ALA A 27 -13.05 -2.73 -6.63
CA ALA A 27 -14.00 -2.26 -7.64
C ALA A 27 -14.50 -0.83 -7.36
N SER A 28 -14.74 -0.49 -6.08
CA SER A 28 -15.15 0.85 -5.68
C SER A 28 -14.08 1.90 -6.02
N ILE A 29 -12.81 1.63 -5.70
CA ILE A 29 -11.72 2.59 -5.99
C ILE A 29 -11.50 2.71 -7.49
N ARG A 30 -11.59 1.61 -8.26
CA ARG A 30 -11.52 1.67 -9.72
C ARG A 30 -12.56 2.61 -10.31
N ARG A 31 -13.79 2.59 -9.78
CA ARG A 31 -14.84 3.52 -10.18
C ARG A 31 -14.53 4.96 -9.78
N GLU A 32 -14.09 5.16 -8.54
CA GLU A 32 -13.73 6.49 -8.04
C GLU A 32 -12.62 7.13 -8.89
N PHE A 33 -11.65 6.33 -9.34
CA PHE A 33 -10.55 6.79 -10.16
C PHE A 33 -10.84 6.81 -11.66
N ASP A 34 -12.04 6.42 -12.07
CA ASP A 34 -12.42 6.26 -13.49
C ASP A 34 -11.40 5.38 -14.24
N ILE A 35 -11.19 4.15 -13.78
CA ILE A 35 -10.30 3.14 -14.40
C ILE A 35 -10.98 1.77 -14.51
N GLU A 36 -12.31 1.74 -14.56
CA GLU A 36 -13.10 0.52 -14.77
C GLU A 36 -12.87 -0.08 -16.17
N ASP A 37 -12.48 0.74 -17.14
CA ASP A 37 -12.19 0.37 -18.53
C ASP A 37 -10.77 -0.19 -18.75
N ILE A 38 -9.86 -0.05 -17.77
CA ILE A 38 -8.49 -0.57 -17.87
C ILE A 38 -8.45 -2.02 -17.38
N GLU A 39 -8.16 -2.96 -18.28
CA GLU A 39 -8.01 -4.38 -17.94
C GLU A 39 -6.60 -4.68 -17.42
N TYR A 40 -6.51 -5.47 -16.34
CA TYR A 40 -5.27 -6.00 -15.78
C TYR A 40 -5.58 -7.14 -14.80
N ASP A 41 -4.59 -8.01 -14.59
CA ASP A 41 -4.67 -9.05 -13.57
C ASP A 41 -4.26 -8.49 -12.21
N LEU A 42 -5.14 -8.60 -11.20
CA LEU A 42 -4.79 -8.33 -9.81
C LEU A 42 -4.28 -9.63 -9.17
N LEU A 43 -2.99 -9.65 -8.82
CA LEU A 43 -2.30 -10.83 -8.29
C LEU A 43 -1.67 -10.52 -6.93
N HIS A 44 -1.45 -11.57 -6.14
CA HIS A 44 -0.55 -11.51 -5.00
C HIS A 44 0.55 -12.55 -5.17
N ILE A 45 1.77 -12.21 -4.78
CA ILE A 45 2.93 -13.11 -4.79
C ILE A 45 3.72 -12.97 -3.50
N ASP A 46 4.47 -14.01 -3.16
CA ASP A 46 5.26 -14.03 -1.92
C ASP A 46 6.36 -12.98 -1.94
N ARG A 47 7.16 -12.95 -3.01
CA ARG A 47 8.40 -12.19 -3.11
C ARG A 47 8.61 -11.67 -4.51
N VAL A 48 9.32 -10.55 -4.62
CA VAL A 48 9.95 -10.07 -5.85
C VAL A 48 11.46 -10.11 -5.68
N ASN A 49 12.17 -10.39 -6.77
CA ASN A 49 13.62 -10.16 -6.80
C ASN A 49 13.86 -8.70 -7.23
N ALA A 50 14.72 -8.00 -6.50
CA ALA A 50 15.30 -6.73 -6.89
C ALA A 50 16.22 -6.92 -8.12
N GLY A 51 16.53 -5.82 -8.81
CA GLY A 51 17.34 -5.85 -10.04
C GLY A 51 18.77 -6.37 -9.87
N ASP A 52 19.24 -6.50 -8.62
CA ASP A 52 20.53 -7.06 -8.23
C ASP A 52 20.47 -8.56 -7.88
N GLY A 53 19.29 -9.19 -7.97
CA GLY A 53 19.08 -10.61 -7.68
C GLY A 53 18.77 -10.92 -6.21
N TYR A 54 18.71 -9.92 -5.32
CA TYR A 54 18.27 -10.10 -3.93
C TYR A 54 16.75 -10.02 -3.79
N VAL A 55 16.19 -10.54 -2.70
CA VAL A 55 14.75 -10.39 -2.43
C VAL A 55 14.46 -8.91 -2.14
N GLY A 56 13.61 -8.29 -2.96
CA GLY A 56 13.16 -6.91 -2.80
C GLY A 56 12.09 -6.82 -1.71
N THR A 57 12.52 -6.80 -0.45
CA THR A 57 11.58 -6.82 0.69
C THR A 57 10.96 -5.46 1.00
N SER A 58 11.42 -4.38 0.36
CA SER A 58 10.84 -3.03 0.49
C SER A 58 9.69 -2.75 -0.48
N ILE A 59 9.41 -3.67 -1.40
CA ILE A 59 8.36 -3.50 -2.41
C ILE A 59 7.08 -4.11 -1.84
N ASN A 60 6.07 -3.27 -1.60
CA ASN A 60 4.77 -3.70 -1.09
C ASN A 60 3.79 -4.06 -2.21
N ALA A 61 3.90 -3.35 -3.34
CA ALA A 61 3.10 -3.56 -4.52
C ALA A 61 3.82 -3.01 -5.76
N ARG A 62 3.34 -3.34 -6.96
CA ARG A 62 3.82 -2.76 -8.22
C ARG A 62 2.81 -2.95 -9.37
N VAL A 63 2.77 -2.00 -10.28
CA VAL A 63 2.15 -2.13 -11.60
C VAL A 63 3.18 -2.60 -12.65
N ILE A 64 2.78 -3.55 -13.49
CA ILE A 64 3.56 -4.07 -14.62
C ILE A 64 2.90 -3.63 -15.93
N PHE A 65 3.69 -3.02 -16.80
CA PHE A 65 3.27 -2.57 -18.12
C PHE A 65 3.71 -3.54 -19.21
N GLU A 66 2.84 -3.77 -20.20
CA GLU A 66 3.19 -4.45 -21.45
C GLU A 66 3.56 -3.39 -22.48
N ARG A 67 4.87 -3.25 -22.73
CA ARG A 67 5.44 -2.29 -23.71
C ARG A 67 4.96 -0.84 -23.54
N TRP A 68 4.49 -0.46 -22.35
CA TRP A 68 3.86 0.84 -22.10
C TRP A 68 2.61 1.14 -22.95
N GLU A 69 2.04 0.12 -23.60
CA GLU A 69 0.80 0.23 -24.38
C GLU A 69 -0.42 -0.07 -23.50
N ASN A 70 -0.28 -1.04 -22.60
CA ASN A 70 -1.29 -1.44 -21.64
C ASN A 70 -0.68 -1.83 -20.29
N ILE A 71 -1.52 -1.84 -19.26
CA ILE A 71 -1.18 -2.42 -17.97
C ILE A 71 -1.49 -3.92 -18.06
N LYS A 72 -0.57 -4.74 -17.58
CA LYS A 72 -0.68 -6.19 -17.60
C LYS A 72 -1.12 -6.73 -16.24
N GLU A 73 -0.38 -6.37 -15.20
CA GLU A 73 -0.54 -6.92 -13.84
C GLU A 73 -0.45 -5.80 -12.80
N LEU A 74 -1.26 -5.90 -11.75
CA LEU A 74 -1.07 -5.21 -10.48
C LEU A 74 -0.77 -6.28 -9.44
N ILE A 75 0.41 -6.19 -8.83
CA ILE A 75 0.92 -7.24 -7.94
C ILE A 75 1.03 -6.68 -6.52
N LEU A 76 0.41 -7.35 -5.55
CA LEU A 76 0.67 -7.16 -4.12
C LEU A 76 1.75 -8.15 -3.66
N VAL A 77 2.79 -7.65 -3.00
CA VAL A 77 3.93 -8.46 -2.55
C VAL A 77 3.79 -8.74 -1.06
N VAL A 78 3.44 -9.98 -0.72
CA VAL A 78 3.03 -10.37 0.62
C VAL A 78 4.13 -10.14 1.64
N GLU A 79 5.38 -10.54 1.35
CA GLU A 79 6.46 -10.35 2.32
C GLU A 79 6.85 -8.89 2.53
N GLY A 80 6.76 -8.06 1.50
CA GLY A 80 6.99 -6.62 1.64
C GLY A 80 5.96 -5.99 2.57
N LEU A 81 4.67 -6.32 2.35
CA LEU A 81 3.59 -5.91 3.24
C LEU A 81 3.81 -6.39 4.68
N MET A 82 4.17 -7.66 4.88
CA MET A 82 4.46 -8.19 6.22
C MET A 82 5.59 -7.41 6.91
N GLN A 83 6.70 -7.19 6.22
CA GLN A 83 7.84 -6.47 6.78
C GLN A 83 7.46 -5.02 7.10
N SER A 84 6.77 -4.34 6.20
CA SER A 84 6.32 -2.96 6.39
C SER A 84 5.41 -2.84 7.61
N ILE A 85 4.43 -3.73 7.74
CA ILE A 85 3.49 -3.74 8.88
C ILE A 85 4.22 -4.04 10.19
N ASN A 86 5.01 -5.12 10.24
CA ASN A 86 5.68 -5.56 11.47
C ASN A 86 6.72 -4.54 11.96
N SER A 87 7.47 -3.93 11.03
CA SER A 87 8.47 -2.91 11.39
C SER A 87 7.84 -1.65 11.97
N LYS A 88 6.64 -1.27 11.52
CA LYS A 88 5.96 -0.04 11.94
C LYS A 88 4.98 -0.22 13.08
N PHE A 89 4.36 -1.38 13.22
CA PHE A 89 3.17 -1.55 14.05
C PHE A 89 3.24 -2.73 15.03
N SER A 90 4.39 -3.40 15.19
CA SER A 90 4.51 -4.57 16.09
C SER A 90 4.11 -4.33 17.55
N LYS A 91 4.01 -3.07 18.00
CA LYS A 91 3.56 -2.72 19.36
C LYS A 91 2.05 -2.47 19.48
N VAL A 92 1.33 -2.44 18.37
CA VAL A 92 -0.13 -2.27 18.37
C VAL A 92 -0.76 -3.55 18.90
N PRO A 93 -1.64 -3.50 19.92
CA PRO A 93 -2.32 -4.69 20.42
C PRO A 93 -3.19 -5.39 19.36
N ASP A 94 -3.28 -6.72 19.43
CA ASP A 94 -4.00 -7.57 18.48
C ASP A 94 -5.41 -7.07 18.13
N ILE A 95 -6.16 -6.56 19.14
CA ILE A 95 -7.54 -6.07 18.97
C ILE A 95 -7.67 -4.89 17.97
N TYR A 96 -6.58 -4.16 17.73
CA TYR A 96 -6.51 -3.07 16.74
C TYR A 96 -5.69 -3.46 15.51
N PHE A 97 -4.91 -4.54 15.62
CA PHE A 97 -3.91 -4.91 14.63
C PHE A 97 -4.54 -5.41 13.33
N GLU A 98 -5.69 -6.08 13.40
CA GLU A 98 -6.44 -6.48 12.19
C GLU A 98 -6.81 -5.27 11.32
N ARG A 99 -7.24 -4.16 11.93
CA ARG A 99 -7.52 -2.91 11.21
C ARG A 99 -6.26 -2.30 10.60
N VAL A 100 -5.13 -2.37 11.30
CA VAL A 100 -3.84 -1.90 10.77
C VAL A 100 -3.43 -2.71 9.54
N ILE A 101 -3.58 -4.04 9.58
CA ILE A 101 -3.31 -4.92 8.43
C ILE A 101 -4.22 -4.51 7.26
N GLU A 102 -5.52 -4.37 7.51
CA GLU A 102 -6.50 -3.99 6.48
C GLU A 102 -6.14 -2.66 5.80
N LEU A 103 -5.86 -1.62 6.59
CA LEU A 103 -5.48 -0.31 6.08
C LEU A 103 -4.18 -0.36 5.28
N SER A 104 -3.20 -1.14 5.74
CA SER A 104 -1.90 -1.23 5.09
C SER A 104 -1.98 -1.89 3.72
N VAL A 105 -2.71 -3.00 3.60
CA VAL A 105 -2.90 -3.70 2.33
C VAL A 105 -3.75 -2.87 1.37
N LYS A 106 -4.85 -2.26 1.85
CA LYS A 106 -5.70 -1.38 1.04
C LYS A 106 -4.95 -0.13 0.58
N PHE A 107 -4.12 0.47 1.43
CA PHE A 107 -3.30 1.62 1.06
C PHE A 107 -2.33 1.29 -0.08
N ALA A 108 -1.64 0.14 0.00
CA ALA A 108 -0.75 -0.31 -1.07
C ALA A 108 -1.52 -0.51 -2.39
N LEU A 109 -2.71 -1.12 -2.35
CA LEU A 109 -3.57 -1.24 -3.53
C LEU A 109 -3.94 0.14 -4.09
N VAL A 110 -4.44 1.05 -3.26
CA VAL A 110 -4.86 2.39 -3.72
C VAL A 110 -3.70 3.14 -4.36
N HIS A 111 -2.50 3.09 -3.78
CA HIS A 111 -1.29 3.68 -4.35
C HIS A 111 -1.05 3.21 -5.79
N GLU A 112 -1.06 1.90 -6.02
CA GLU A 112 -0.89 1.35 -7.36
C GLU A 112 -2.04 1.72 -8.31
N LEU A 113 -3.28 1.81 -7.81
CA LEU A 113 -4.41 2.27 -8.63
C LEU A 113 -4.28 3.74 -9.04
N VAL A 114 -3.60 4.57 -8.26
CA VAL A 114 -3.24 5.92 -8.71
C VAL A 114 -2.26 5.85 -9.87
N HIS A 115 -1.29 4.94 -9.88
CA HIS A 115 -0.42 4.73 -11.05
C HIS A 115 -1.21 4.27 -12.28
N VAL A 116 -2.20 3.39 -12.11
CA VAL A 116 -3.11 3.01 -13.21
C VAL A 116 -3.82 4.24 -13.77
N GLN A 117 -4.33 5.11 -12.90
CA GLN A 117 -4.98 6.36 -13.30
C GLN A 117 -4.01 7.34 -13.97
N GLN A 118 -2.81 7.51 -13.43
CA GLN A 118 -1.75 8.35 -14.00
C GLN A 118 -1.35 7.85 -15.40
N PHE A 119 -1.30 6.54 -15.61
CA PHE A 119 -1.08 5.93 -16.92
C PHE A 119 -2.24 6.24 -17.88
N LYS A 120 -3.51 6.00 -17.47
CA LYS A 120 -4.69 6.33 -18.27
C LYS A 120 -4.70 7.80 -18.70
N ASN A 121 -4.29 8.69 -17.80
CA ASN A 121 -4.25 10.13 -18.03
C ASN A 121 -3.01 10.62 -18.81
N GLY A 122 -2.11 9.71 -19.22
CA GLY A 122 -0.88 10.05 -19.94
C GLY A 122 0.17 10.78 -19.11
N LYS A 123 0.03 10.80 -17.77
CA LYS A 123 1.02 11.37 -16.84
C LYS A 123 2.19 10.41 -16.60
N LEU A 124 1.90 9.11 -16.52
CA LEU A 124 2.89 8.06 -16.34
C LEU A 124 3.22 7.43 -17.69
N THR A 125 4.42 7.69 -18.20
CA THR A 125 4.92 7.21 -19.49
C THR A 125 6.32 6.60 -19.34
N GLU A 126 6.77 5.86 -20.35
CA GLU A 126 8.14 5.33 -20.39
C GLU A 126 9.19 6.44 -20.25
N GLU A 127 9.02 7.53 -21.02
CA GLU A 127 9.90 8.69 -21.00
C GLU A 127 9.97 9.31 -19.60
N LYS A 128 8.81 9.57 -18.98
CA LYS A 128 8.75 10.13 -17.62
C LYS A 128 9.43 9.22 -16.61
N MET A 129 9.25 7.91 -16.72
CA MET A 129 9.95 6.94 -15.84
C MET A 129 11.45 6.93 -16.06
N GLU A 130 11.92 7.04 -17.30
CA GLU A 130 13.34 7.16 -17.62
C GLU A 130 13.96 8.41 -17.01
N GLU A 131 13.30 9.58 -17.16
CA GLU A 131 13.72 10.85 -16.56
C GLU A 131 13.90 10.73 -15.04
N MET A 132 12.96 10.05 -14.38
CA MET A 132 12.94 9.89 -12.93
C MET A 132 13.90 8.82 -12.40
N LYS A 133 14.55 8.00 -13.24
CA LYS A 133 15.49 6.96 -12.76
C LYS A 133 16.64 7.50 -11.93
N SER A 134 17.09 8.71 -12.25
CA SER A 134 18.18 9.41 -11.55
C SER A 134 17.74 10.11 -10.25
N ILE A 135 16.43 10.20 -10.01
CA ILE A 135 15.85 10.85 -8.84
C ILE A 135 15.57 9.77 -7.77
N PRO A 136 15.90 10.02 -6.49
CA PRO A 136 15.51 9.15 -5.37
C PRO A 136 14.02 8.84 -5.42
N TYR A 137 13.64 7.60 -5.11
CA TYR A 137 12.26 7.12 -5.30
C TYR A 137 11.23 8.01 -4.56
N GLU A 138 11.55 8.38 -3.33
CA GLU A 138 10.77 9.23 -2.44
C GLU A 138 10.61 10.69 -2.93
N GLU A 139 11.48 11.14 -3.84
CA GLU A 139 11.45 12.48 -4.43
C GLU A 139 10.80 12.50 -5.83
N ARG A 140 10.36 11.35 -6.34
CA ARG A 140 9.72 11.27 -7.66
C ARG A 140 8.32 11.84 -7.60
N GLU A 141 8.04 12.83 -8.47
CA GLU A 141 6.75 13.51 -8.56
C GLU A 141 5.56 12.55 -8.66
N ILE A 142 5.68 11.50 -9.49
CA ILE A 142 4.65 10.48 -9.68
C ILE A 142 4.35 9.72 -8.38
N GLU A 143 5.38 9.38 -7.60
CA GLU A 143 5.26 8.67 -6.32
C GLU A 143 4.72 9.57 -5.22
N MET A 144 5.11 10.85 -5.22
CA MET A 144 4.58 11.84 -4.29
C MET A 144 3.08 12.09 -4.53
N GLU A 145 2.67 12.22 -5.79
CA GLU A 145 1.26 12.34 -6.17
C GLU A 145 0.47 11.09 -5.77
N ALA A 146 0.99 9.90 -6.09
CA ALA A 146 0.35 8.63 -5.73
C ALA A 146 0.15 8.49 -4.21
N ASN A 147 1.19 8.77 -3.42
CA ASN A 147 1.09 8.77 -1.96
C ASN A 147 0.09 9.82 -1.44
N THR A 148 0.05 11.01 -2.04
CA THR A 148 -0.86 12.09 -1.62
C THR A 148 -2.31 11.69 -1.86
N ILE A 149 -2.63 11.21 -3.07
CA ILE A 149 -3.99 10.78 -3.41
C ILE A 149 -4.39 9.56 -2.57
N ALA A 150 -3.49 8.58 -2.38
CA ALA A 150 -3.78 7.41 -1.56
C ALA A 150 -4.05 7.79 -0.09
N LYS A 151 -3.29 8.75 0.47
CA LYS A 151 -3.55 9.29 1.82
C LYS A 151 -4.92 9.95 1.92
N GLU A 152 -5.27 10.76 0.94
CA GLU A 152 -6.56 11.44 0.92
C GLU A 152 -7.71 10.43 0.84
N VAL A 153 -7.64 9.46 -0.07
CA VAL A 153 -8.69 8.44 -0.25
C VAL A 153 -8.86 7.59 1.00
N MET A 154 -7.76 7.05 1.52
CA MET A 154 -7.80 6.12 2.66
C MET A 154 -8.04 6.83 3.99
N GLY A 155 -7.63 8.11 4.11
CA GLY A 155 -7.72 8.90 5.34
C GLY A 155 -9.02 9.69 5.53
N ARG A 156 -10.03 9.50 4.67
CA ARG A 156 -11.30 10.24 4.73
C ARG A 156 -12.22 9.81 5.87
N ASN A 157 -12.12 8.57 6.35
CA ASN A 157 -13.16 7.97 7.18
C ASN A 157 -13.06 8.37 8.65
N ASN A 158 -11.87 8.32 9.24
CA ASN A 158 -11.65 8.64 10.64
C ASN A 158 -10.18 9.01 10.91
N GLU A 159 -9.91 9.60 12.08
CA GLU A 159 -8.58 10.12 12.44
C GLU A 159 -7.58 9.00 12.74
N PHE A 160 -8.05 7.84 13.22
CA PHE A 160 -7.21 6.66 13.43
C PHE A 160 -6.61 6.17 12.11
N ASP A 161 -7.45 5.94 11.10
CA ASP A 161 -7.05 5.50 9.75
C ASP A 161 -6.02 6.49 9.18
N LYS A 162 -6.32 7.79 9.26
CA LYS A 162 -5.44 8.89 8.84
C LYS A 162 -4.06 8.79 9.48
N ARG A 163 -4.00 8.48 10.77
CA ARG A 163 -2.75 8.37 11.52
C ARG A 163 -1.95 7.13 11.14
N ILE A 164 -2.61 5.98 10.97
CA ILE A 164 -1.98 4.73 10.50
C ILE A 164 -1.40 4.93 9.10
N ILE A 165 -2.16 5.53 8.18
CA ILE A 165 -1.71 5.82 6.82
C ILE A 165 -0.54 6.81 6.81
N GLY A 166 -0.59 7.83 7.68
CA GLY A 166 0.52 8.76 7.86
C GLY A 166 1.83 8.03 8.19
N LEU A 167 1.77 7.06 9.12
CA LEU A 167 2.91 6.25 9.51
C LEU A 167 3.41 5.32 8.39
N LEU A 168 2.52 4.77 7.56
CA LEU A 168 2.92 3.93 6.41
C LEU A 168 3.83 4.66 5.42
N THR A 169 3.63 5.98 5.30
CA THR A 169 4.34 6.84 4.34
C THR A 169 5.45 7.70 4.94
N SER A 170 5.73 7.56 6.23
CA SER A 170 6.84 8.26 6.90
C SER A 170 7.92 7.26 7.33
N ASN A 171 9.04 7.77 7.86
CA ASN A 171 10.05 6.92 8.49
C ASN A 171 9.72 6.56 9.95
N ASP A 172 8.56 7.00 10.45
CA ASP A 172 8.15 6.75 11.82
C ASP A 172 7.58 5.35 12.00
N SER A 173 7.54 4.92 13.26
CA SER A 173 6.92 3.66 13.71
C SER A 173 6.15 3.92 15.00
N ILE A 174 5.28 2.98 15.36
CA ILE A 174 4.60 3.01 16.64
C ILE A 174 5.57 2.55 17.73
N ASP A 175 5.75 3.43 18.71
CA ASP A 175 6.58 3.21 19.88
C ASP A 175 5.75 3.41 21.17
N ASN A 176 6.41 3.35 22.33
CA ASN A 176 5.68 3.47 23.59
C ASN A 176 5.18 4.90 23.84
N ASP A 177 5.77 5.90 23.18
CA ASP A 177 5.49 7.31 23.39
C ASP A 177 4.26 7.73 22.58
N ASN A 178 4.10 7.17 21.38
CA ASN A 178 2.98 7.50 20.49
C ASN A 178 1.83 6.47 20.49
N LEU A 179 2.03 5.25 21.01
CA LEU A 179 1.00 4.20 20.97
C LEU A 179 -0.31 4.65 21.61
N HIS A 180 -0.26 5.19 22.83
CA HIS A 180 -1.47 5.52 23.57
C HIS A 180 -2.34 6.54 22.85
N SER A 181 -1.73 7.62 22.34
CA SER A 181 -2.45 8.68 21.63
C SER A 181 -3.06 8.18 20.32
N ILE A 182 -2.41 7.23 19.63
CA ILE A 182 -2.96 6.62 18.42
C ILE A 182 -4.16 5.72 18.77
N LEU A 183 -4.04 4.88 19.80
CA LEU A 183 -5.12 3.97 20.19
C LEU A 183 -6.36 4.70 20.69
N GLU A 184 -6.21 5.88 21.32
CA GLU A 184 -7.34 6.72 21.73
C GLU A 184 -8.20 7.22 20.57
N LEU A 185 -7.69 7.19 19.34
CA LEU A 185 -8.43 7.58 18.14
C LEU A 185 -9.30 6.44 17.60
N PHE A 186 -9.08 5.19 18.05
CA PHE A 186 -9.81 4.05 17.51
C PHE A 186 -11.31 4.14 17.84
N GLY A 187 -12.15 4.06 16.81
CA GLY A 187 -13.61 4.16 16.93
C GLY A 187 -14.16 5.58 17.10
N LYS A 188 -13.32 6.61 16.95
CA LYS A 188 -13.71 8.03 16.88
C LYS A 188 -13.61 8.53 15.45
#